data_AF-A0A831X4T4-F1
#
_entry.id   AF-A0A831X4T4-F1
#
_cell.length_a   1.000
_cell.length_b   1.000
_cell.length_c   1.000
_cell.angle_alpha   90.00
_cell.angle_beta   90.00
_cell.angle_gamma   90.00
#
_symmetry.space_group_name_H-M   'P 1'
#
loop_
_entity.id
_entity.type
_entity.pdbx_description
1 polymer ?
#
loop_
_entity_poly.entity_id
_entity_poly.type
_entity_poly.pdbx_seq_one_letter_code
_entity_poly.pdbx_strand_id
1 'polypeptide(L)'
;MCTLQLALLHIRGLQVFTSRGGLTWVLSLGVLVGSEFLGTSTRAEESLIEAFLREAPPKWLDYEKKAKDLQGLATVRVQRGDTSATSFSSVELRHNNDCSLLFGRTGIGESPDAVFAFNTKYSFALKGSEAAKSWKITKLEMDKERLEPVVATELQAARDVIAIMVMPHHRKLTELIARRSFRVTNATYIDHPPDQLVEIEFTNDHPPHEKPFCPIQGGTLRLDPQSYWVARSGDLRLRYPSFDMRVHFVSTSRSGEKALPVPVKYEEWREIVGQPPSKRQYWLREFDLKQLSTLPPENEFTLTAFGLPEPPGVTWKKPTPWWLWTSLGGIAMLVLGAGLGWLRKRFAARAAA
;
A
#
# COMPACT_ATOMS: atom_id res chain seq x y z
N MET A 1 1.99 10.62 -19.66
CA MET A 1 1.80 9.15 -19.57
C MET A 1 3.08 8.48 -19.02
N CYS A 2 3.71 9.01 -17.95
CA CYS A 2 5.18 8.96 -17.88
C CYS A 2 5.87 8.63 -16.54
N THR A 3 5.26 8.01 -15.52
CA THR A 3 5.98 7.95 -14.23
C THR A 3 5.94 6.61 -13.49
N LEU A 4 4.78 5.98 -13.33
CA LEU A 4 4.70 4.69 -12.63
C LEU A 4 4.55 3.51 -13.60
N GLN A 5 4.02 3.80 -14.80
CA GLN A 5 4.21 2.94 -15.95
C GLN A 5 5.68 2.65 -16.24
N LEU A 6 6.65 3.55 -15.99
CA LEU A 6 8.07 3.23 -16.19
C LEU A 6 8.64 2.20 -15.19
N ALA A 7 8.01 2.06 -14.01
CA ALA A 7 8.32 0.97 -13.07
C ALA A 7 7.57 -0.33 -13.40
N LEU A 8 6.46 -0.27 -14.15
CA LEU A 8 5.60 -1.42 -14.51
C LEU A 8 5.69 -1.89 -15.98
N LEU A 9 6.25 -1.11 -16.92
CA LEU A 9 6.24 -1.38 -18.38
C LEU A 9 7.57 -1.82 -19.00
N HIS A 10 8.65 -1.97 -18.24
CA HIS A 10 9.93 -2.43 -18.81
C HIS A 10 10.06 -3.96 -18.96
N ILE A 11 8.94 -4.67 -19.22
CA ILE A 11 8.92 -6.10 -19.54
C ILE A 11 8.31 -6.31 -20.93
N ARG A 12 8.99 -5.86 -21.99
CA ARG A 12 8.76 -6.35 -23.36
C ARG A 12 10.07 -6.36 -24.14
N GLY A 13 10.52 -7.56 -24.50
CA GLY A 13 11.51 -7.77 -25.57
C GLY A 13 12.56 -8.82 -25.24
N LEU A 14 12.28 -10.09 -25.57
CA LEU A 14 13.22 -11.09 -26.16
C LEU A 14 12.54 -12.48 -26.20
N GLN A 15 12.44 -13.05 -27.40
CA GLN A 15 12.06 -14.44 -27.70
C GLN A 15 13.32 -15.25 -28.08
N VAL A 16 13.35 -16.56 -27.78
CA VAL A 16 13.67 -17.71 -28.69
C VAL A 16 14.03 -19.01 -27.91
N PHE A 17 13.24 -20.07 -28.19
CA PHE A 17 13.46 -21.53 -28.30
C PHE A 17 14.02 -22.49 -27.18
N THR A 18 13.16 -23.46 -26.80
CA THR A 18 13.26 -24.97 -26.66
C THR A 18 14.40 -25.62 -25.81
N SER A 19 14.33 -26.77 -25.11
CA SER A 19 13.46 -27.97 -25.13
C SER A 19 13.66 -28.89 -23.87
N ARG A 20 12.62 -29.68 -23.53
CA ARG A 20 12.53 -31.13 -23.12
C ARG A 20 13.38 -31.80 -22.01
N GLY A 21 12.65 -32.57 -21.18
CA GLY A 21 13.03 -33.90 -20.60
C GLY A 21 13.46 -33.84 -19.14
N GLY A 22 13.08 -34.72 -18.20
CA GLY A 22 12.30 -35.96 -18.18
C GLY A 22 12.37 -36.51 -16.75
N LEU A 23 11.27 -37.08 -16.25
CA LEU A 23 11.11 -37.64 -14.90
C LEU A 23 12.00 -38.86 -14.64
N THR A 24 12.39 -39.06 -13.38
CA THR A 24 12.42 -40.42 -12.80
C THR A 24 12.25 -40.39 -11.28
N TRP A 25 11.33 -41.21 -10.80
CA TRP A 25 10.96 -41.43 -9.40
C TRP A 25 11.91 -42.41 -8.73
N VAL A 26 12.21 -42.20 -7.44
CA VAL A 26 12.73 -43.25 -6.56
C VAL A 26 11.84 -43.32 -5.32
N LEU A 27 11.16 -44.45 -5.21
CA LEU A 27 10.44 -44.93 -4.03
C LEU A 27 11.47 -45.43 -3.00
N SER A 28 11.34 -44.97 -1.75
CA SER A 28 11.99 -45.63 -0.61
C SER A 28 10.98 -45.82 0.51
N LEU A 29 10.70 -47.09 0.77
CA LEU A 29 9.79 -47.62 1.78
C LEU A 29 10.46 -47.58 3.16
N GLY A 30 9.71 -47.04 4.14
CA GLY A 30 9.47 -47.60 5.48
C GLY A 30 10.63 -47.82 6.45
N VAL A 31 10.50 -47.20 7.63
CA VAL A 31 10.60 -47.91 8.93
C VAL A 31 9.65 -47.21 9.92
N LEU A 32 8.66 -47.95 10.42
CA LEU A 32 7.80 -47.58 11.55
C LEU A 32 8.46 -48.12 12.83
N VAL A 33 8.87 -47.22 13.74
CA VAL A 33 9.18 -47.57 15.13
C VAL A 33 8.24 -46.76 16.02
N GLY A 34 7.34 -47.48 16.69
CA GLY A 34 6.47 -46.93 17.71
C GLY A 34 7.25 -46.63 18.99
N SER A 35 6.99 -45.46 19.56
CA SER A 35 7.32 -45.15 20.94
C SER A 35 6.08 -44.56 21.60
N GLU A 36 5.62 -45.23 22.64
CA GLU A 36 4.54 -44.81 23.51
C GLU A 36 5.00 -43.60 24.32
N PHE A 37 4.32 -42.45 24.15
CA PHE A 37 4.49 -41.29 25.02
C PHE A 37 3.19 -41.00 25.77
N LEU A 38 3.36 -40.88 27.08
CA LEU A 38 2.36 -40.56 28.09
C LEU A 38 1.79 -39.14 27.90
N GLY A 39 0.47 -39.07 27.75
CA GLY A 39 -0.41 -38.03 28.30
C GLY A 39 0.08 -36.58 28.35
N THR A 40 0.23 -35.93 27.19
CA THR A 40 0.21 -34.47 27.06
C THR A 40 -1.04 -34.05 26.29
N SER A 41 -1.78 -33.09 26.85
CA SER A 41 -2.93 -32.37 26.30
C SER A 41 -3.22 -32.60 24.81
N THR A 42 -4.24 -33.41 24.50
CA THR A 42 -4.91 -33.54 23.19
C THR A 42 -5.68 -32.26 22.82
N ARG A 43 -5.04 -31.10 22.94
CA ARG A 43 -5.29 -30.02 22.00
C ARG A 43 -4.48 -30.44 20.80
N ALA A 44 -5.11 -31.22 19.92
CA ALA A 44 -4.50 -31.74 18.69
C ALA A 44 -3.55 -30.68 18.15
N GLU A 45 -2.28 -31.05 17.93
CA GLU A 45 -1.30 -30.22 17.24
C GLU A 45 -1.89 -29.88 15.88
N GLU A 46 -2.69 -28.82 15.86
CA GLU A 46 -3.16 -28.20 14.64
C GLU A 46 -1.88 -27.91 13.87
N SER A 47 -1.77 -28.53 12.71
CA SER A 47 -0.54 -28.39 11.94
C SER A 47 -0.33 -26.89 11.71
N LEU A 48 0.92 -26.44 11.75
CA LEU A 48 1.22 -25.02 11.54
C LEU A 48 0.69 -24.52 10.17
N ILE A 49 0.53 -25.46 9.22
CA ILE A 49 -0.17 -25.27 7.95
C ILE A 49 -1.64 -24.89 8.16
N GLU A 50 -2.41 -25.66 8.94
CA GLU A 50 -3.82 -25.36 9.24
C GLU A 50 -3.97 -24.01 9.95
N ALA A 51 -3.11 -23.72 10.94
CA ALA A 51 -3.10 -22.45 11.62
C ALA A 51 -2.82 -21.27 10.66
N PHE A 52 -1.80 -21.40 9.79
CA PHE A 52 -1.49 -20.40 8.77
C PHE A 52 -2.68 -20.16 7.81
N LEU A 53 -3.24 -21.23 7.24
CA LEU A 53 -4.35 -21.14 6.27
C LEU A 53 -5.61 -20.53 6.90
N ARG A 54 -5.86 -20.78 8.19
CA ARG A 54 -7.01 -20.25 8.93
C ARG A 54 -6.81 -18.80 9.37
N GLU A 55 -5.66 -18.48 9.94
CA GLU A 55 -5.44 -17.20 10.61
C GLU A 55 -4.92 -16.09 9.70
N ALA A 56 -4.05 -16.41 8.73
CA ALA A 56 -3.34 -15.41 7.96
C ALA A 56 -4.27 -14.59 7.04
N PRO A 57 -5.20 -15.21 6.26
CA PRO A 57 -6.09 -14.46 5.37
C PRO A 57 -6.93 -13.37 6.06
N PRO A 58 -7.66 -13.63 7.17
CA PRO A 58 -8.42 -12.57 7.83
C PRO A 58 -7.50 -11.50 8.45
N LYS A 59 -6.32 -11.87 8.96
CA LYS A 59 -5.34 -10.92 9.48
C LYS A 59 -4.76 -10.03 8.37
N TRP A 60 -4.50 -10.55 7.17
CA TRP A 60 -4.09 -9.73 6.02
C TRP A 60 -5.17 -8.75 5.58
N LEU A 61 -6.44 -9.17 5.54
CA LEU A 61 -7.54 -8.28 5.21
C LEU A 61 -7.71 -7.14 6.23
N ASP A 62 -7.57 -7.46 7.53
CA ASP A 62 -7.59 -6.45 8.59
C ASP A 62 -6.38 -5.51 8.50
N TYR A 63 -5.19 -6.05 8.19
CA TYR A 63 -4.00 -5.25 7.92
C TYR A 63 -4.21 -4.31 6.73
N GLU A 64 -4.66 -4.80 5.58
CA GLU A 64 -4.93 -3.98 4.39
C GLU A 64 -5.94 -2.87 4.71
N LYS A 65 -6.99 -3.18 5.49
CA LYS A 65 -7.98 -2.20 5.90
C LYS A 65 -7.37 -1.09 6.76
N LYS A 66 -6.52 -1.43 7.73
CA LYS A 66 -5.85 -0.46 8.63
C LYS A 66 -4.73 0.30 7.94
N ALA A 67 -3.95 -0.38 7.11
CA ALA A 67 -2.83 0.19 6.36
C ALA A 67 -3.30 1.23 5.35
N LYS A 68 -4.57 1.16 4.90
CA LYS A 68 -5.16 2.23 4.09
C LYS A 68 -4.98 3.60 4.76
N ASP A 69 -5.10 3.72 6.08
CA ASP A 69 -5.01 5.01 6.79
C ASP A 69 -3.59 5.59 6.87
N LEU A 70 -2.57 4.84 6.43
CA LEU A 70 -1.19 5.32 6.38
C LEU A 70 -1.03 6.35 5.26
N GLN A 71 -0.26 7.39 5.54
CA GLN A 71 0.07 8.48 4.62
C GLN A 71 1.54 8.83 4.73
N GLY A 72 2.12 9.39 3.68
CA GLY A 72 3.50 9.87 3.71
C GLY A 72 4.28 9.54 2.45
N LEU A 73 5.60 9.43 2.60
CA LEU A 73 6.54 9.33 1.49
C LEU A 73 7.05 7.90 1.33
N ALA A 74 6.99 7.39 0.10
CA ALA A 74 7.69 6.18 -0.33
C ALA A 74 8.76 6.58 -1.36
N THR A 75 10.02 6.27 -1.08
CA THR A 75 11.15 6.48 -1.98
C THR A 75 11.55 5.16 -2.58
N VAL A 76 11.78 5.10 -3.89
CA VAL A 76 12.21 3.91 -4.62
C VAL A 76 13.52 4.20 -5.33
N ARG A 77 14.53 3.38 -5.04
CA ARG A 77 15.82 3.35 -5.74
C ARG A 77 15.94 2.02 -6.46
N VAL A 78 16.32 2.06 -7.73
CA VAL A 78 16.56 0.85 -8.51
C VAL A 78 17.97 0.90 -9.07
N GLN A 79 18.75 -0.12 -8.74
CA GLN A 79 20.08 -0.37 -9.28
C GLN A 79 20.03 -1.57 -10.23
N ARG A 80 20.65 -1.43 -11.40
CA ARG A 80 20.68 -2.50 -12.42
C ARG A 80 22.12 -2.97 -12.64
N GLY A 81 22.37 -4.23 -12.30
CA GLY A 81 23.66 -4.87 -12.49
C GLY A 81 24.78 -4.17 -11.73
N ASP A 82 25.97 -4.24 -12.30
CA ASP A 82 27.18 -3.59 -11.76
C ASP A 82 27.28 -2.10 -12.16
N THR A 83 26.23 -1.55 -12.79
CA THR A 83 26.26 -0.14 -13.18
C THR A 83 26.04 0.75 -11.95
N SER A 84 26.78 1.85 -11.89
CA SER A 84 26.53 2.92 -10.92
C SER A 84 25.23 3.69 -11.20
N ALA A 85 24.58 3.41 -12.35
CA ALA A 85 23.32 4.03 -12.72
C ALA A 85 22.20 3.58 -11.77
N THR A 86 21.85 4.48 -10.87
CA THR A 86 20.72 4.32 -9.95
C THR A 86 19.60 5.22 -10.44
N SER A 87 18.43 4.63 -10.70
CA SER A 87 17.21 5.42 -10.92
C SER A 87 16.56 5.70 -9.58
N PHE A 88 16.09 6.94 -9.41
CA PHE A 88 15.40 7.40 -8.22
C PHE A 88 14.00 7.85 -8.59
N SER A 89 13.02 7.46 -7.77
CA SER A 89 11.69 8.02 -7.79
C SER A 89 11.15 8.12 -6.38
N SER A 90 10.25 9.06 -6.12
CA SER A 90 9.51 9.11 -4.86
C SER A 90 8.04 9.39 -5.12
N VAL A 91 7.23 8.87 -4.22
CA VAL A 91 5.79 8.93 -4.26
C VAL A 91 5.30 9.37 -2.89
N GLU A 92 4.65 10.53 -2.82
CA GLU A 92 3.99 10.99 -1.59
C GLU A 92 2.49 10.73 -1.73
N LEU A 93 1.93 9.94 -0.83
CA LEU A 93 0.49 9.69 -0.77
C LEU A 93 -0.12 10.48 0.38
N ARG A 94 -1.14 11.25 0.05
CA ARG A 94 -2.09 11.86 1.00
C ARG A 94 -3.49 11.43 0.64
N HIS A 95 -4.32 11.17 1.62
CA HIS A 95 -5.71 10.80 1.37
C HIS A 95 -6.58 11.02 2.60
N ASN A 96 -7.88 11.08 2.38
CA ASN A 96 -8.89 10.99 3.41
C ASN A 96 -9.95 9.99 2.94
N ASN A 97 -11.08 9.90 3.63
CA ASN A 97 -12.13 8.92 3.32
C ASN A 97 -12.59 8.96 1.85
N ASP A 98 -12.62 10.15 1.24
CA ASP A 98 -13.26 10.38 -0.06
C ASP A 98 -12.32 11.00 -1.11
N CYS A 99 -11.08 11.31 -0.75
CA CYS A 99 -10.11 12.00 -1.60
C CYS A 99 -8.75 11.30 -1.54
N SER A 100 -7.97 11.36 -2.62
CA SER A 100 -6.55 10.98 -2.57
C SER A 100 -5.73 11.85 -3.51
N LEU A 101 -4.47 12.03 -3.13
CA LEU A 101 -3.50 12.88 -3.76
C LEU A 101 -2.16 12.14 -3.78
N LEU A 102 -1.56 12.10 -4.96
CA LEU A 102 -0.32 11.41 -5.25
C LEU A 102 0.65 12.40 -5.87
N PHE A 103 1.78 12.65 -5.21
CA PHE A 103 2.89 13.39 -5.79
C PHE A 103 3.94 12.41 -6.30
N GLY A 104 4.23 12.46 -7.60
CA GLY A 104 5.32 11.70 -8.21
C GLY A 104 6.54 12.58 -8.45
N ARG A 105 7.71 12.12 -8.02
CA ARG A 105 9.01 12.72 -8.37
C ARG A 105 9.87 11.72 -9.15
N THR A 106 10.53 12.17 -10.22
CA THR A 106 11.56 11.37 -10.92
C THR A 106 12.92 12.05 -10.90
N GLY A 107 13.97 11.25 -10.72
CA GLY A 107 15.33 11.77 -10.60
C GLY A 107 15.62 12.40 -9.24
N ILE A 108 16.75 13.08 -9.12
CA ILE A 108 17.28 13.62 -7.85
C ILE A 108 16.67 15.00 -7.52
N GLY A 109 15.74 15.51 -8.32
CA GLY A 109 15.11 16.80 -8.10
C GLY A 109 14.22 16.86 -6.85
N GLU A 110 14.18 18.01 -6.18
CA GLU A 110 13.36 18.23 -4.97
C GLU A 110 11.86 18.45 -5.31
N SER A 111 11.58 18.97 -6.50
CA SER A 111 10.22 19.36 -6.90
C SER A 111 9.46 18.21 -7.57
N PRO A 112 8.19 17.98 -7.23
CA PRO A 112 7.37 16.99 -7.92
C PRO A 112 7.09 17.37 -9.37
N ASP A 113 7.27 16.40 -10.26
CA ASP A 113 7.09 16.55 -11.69
C ASP A 113 5.70 16.06 -12.15
N ALA A 114 4.98 15.31 -11.32
CA ALA A 114 3.59 14.92 -11.56
C ALA A 114 2.74 14.93 -10.28
N VAL A 115 1.46 15.26 -10.44
CA VAL A 115 0.43 15.14 -9.40
C VAL A 115 -0.76 14.41 -9.97
N PHE A 116 -1.32 13.46 -9.22
CA PHE A 116 -2.59 12.82 -9.51
C PHE A 116 -3.50 12.97 -8.30
N ALA A 117 -4.71 13.46 -8.51
CA ALA A 117 -5.63 13.73 -7.42
C ALA A 117 -7.06 13.40 -7.80
N PHE A 118 -7.85 13.01 -6.80
CA PHE A 118 -9.30 13.00 -6.91
C PHE A 118 -9.93 13.49 -5.60
N ASN A 119 -11.11 14.07 -5.74
CA ASN A 119 -11.89 14.59 -4.63
C ASN A 119 -13.38 14.28 -4.81
N THR A 120 -14.14 14.82 -3.86
CA THR A 120 -15.55 15.21 -3.91
C THR A 120 -16.30 15.43 -5.21
N LYS A 121 -15.64 15.88 -6.26
CA LYS A 121 -16.28 16.59 -7.37
C LYS A 121 -15.65 16.26 -8.71
N TYR A 122 -14.36 15.98 -8.75
CA TYR A 122 -13.63 15.68 -9.97
C TYR A 122 -12.31 14.97 -9.66
N SER A 123 -11.64 14.50 -10.71
CA SER A 123 -10.25 14.03 -10.67
C SER A 123 -9.38 14.80 -11.67
N PHE A 124 -8.09 14.91 -11.38
CA PHE A 124 -7.16 15.66 -12.23
C PHE A 124 -5.74 15.12 -12.16
N ALA A 125 -4.98 15.41 -13.21
CA ALA A 125 -3.55 15.16 -13.26
C ALA A 125 -2.80 16.43 -13.68
N LEU A 126 -1.79 16.81 -12.90
CA LEU A 126 -0.92 17.94 -13.19
C LEU A 126 0.48 17.46 -13.58
N LYS A 127 1.13 18.23 -14.43
CA LYS A 127 2.55 18.09 -14.71
C LYS A 127 3.27 19.37 -14.31
N GLY A 128 4.32 19.22 -13.50
CA GLY A 128 5.18 20.31 -13.07
C GLY A 128 6.09 20.75 -14.20
N SER A 129 6.33 22.05 -14.30
CA SER A 129 7.40 22.61 -15.13
C SER A 129 8.45 23.25 -14.22
N GLU A 130 9.61 22.61 -14.11
CA GLU A 130 10.73 23.08 -13.29
C GLU A 130 11.17 24.50 -13.66
N ALA A 131 11.25 24.78 -14.97
CA ALA A 131 11.64 26.09 -15.50
C ALA A 131 10.69 27.23 -15.10
N ALA A 132 9.39 26.94 -14.90
CA ALA A 132 8.38 27.96 -14.67
C ALA A 132 7.79 27.92 -13.25
N LYS A 133 8.20 26.95 -12.41
CA LYS A 133 7.60 26.65 -11.09
C LYS A 133 6.06 26.64 -11.17
N SER A 134 5.52 26.14 -12.28
CA SER A 134 4.09 26.19 -12.58
C SER A 134 3.54 24.82 -12.90
N TRP A 135 2.26 24.64 -12.58
CA TRP A 135 1.51 23.43 -12.85
C TRP A 135 0.72 23.57 -14.14
N LYS A 136 0.74 22.54 -14.97
CA LYS A 136 -0.14 22.43 -16.14
C LYS A 136 -1.11 21.28 -15.94
N ILE A 137 -2.39 21.55 -16.12
CA ILE A 137 -3.43 20.52 -16.16
C ILE A 137 -3.18 19.67 -17.40
N THR A 138 -3.01 18.37 -17.20
CA THR A 138 -2.86 17.39 -18.29
C THR A 138 -4.10 16.53 -18.47
N LYS A 139 -4.88 16.35 -17.39
CA LYS A 139 -6.18 15.67 -17.40
C LYS A 139 -7.10 16.30 -16.35
N LEU A 140 -8.39 16.36 -16.66
CA LEU A 140 -9.46 16.78 -15.77
C LEU A 140 -10.71 15.98 -16.14
N GLU A 141 -11.33 15.32 -15.16
CA GLU A 141 -12.54 14.51 -15.34
C GLU A 141 -13.55 14.88 -14.27
N MET A 142 -14.76 15.27 -14.69
CA MET A 142 -15.81 15.77 -13.80
C MET A 142 -16.70 14.66 -13.24
N ASP A 143 -16.73 13.50 -13.90
CA ASP A 143 -17.52 12.35 -13.44
C ASP A 143 -16.75 11.57 -12.36
N LYS A 144 -17.29 11.56 -11.14
CA LYS A 144 -16.68 10.86 -10.00
C LYS A 144 -16.74 9.34 -10.14
N GLU A 145 -17.75 8.82 -10.81
CA GLU A 145 -17.91 7.37 -10.99
C GLU A 145 -16.95 6.85 -12.04
N ARG A 146 -16.43 7.74 -12.88
CA ARG A 146 -15.40 7.46 -13.87
C ARG A 146 -14.09 8.10 -13.46
N LEU A 147 -13.48 7.53 -12.42
CA LEU A 147 -12.04 7.72 -12.24
C LEU A 147 -11.35 7.32 -13.54
N GLU A 148 -10.63 8.27 -14.13
CA GLU A 148 -9.89 8.00 -15.35
C GLU A 148 -8.95 6.82 -15.11
N PRO A 149 -8.88 5.82 -16.01
CA PRO A 149 -8.19 4.56 -15.73
C PRO A 149 -6.73 4.72 -15.31
N VAL A 150 -6.02 5.73 -15.82
CA VAL A 150 -4.65 6.02 -15.39
C VAL A 150 -4.63 6.53 -13.96
N VAL A 151 -5.46 7.52 -13.60
CA VAL A 151 -5.55 8.02 -12.22
C VAL A 151 -5.90 6.89 -11.24
N ALA A 152 -6.89 6.06 -11.58
CA ALA A 152 -7.26 4.90 -10.76
C ALA A 152 -6.11 3.91 -10.58
N THR A 153 -5.39 3.60 -11.66
CA THR A 153 -4.24 2.68 -11.64
C THR A 153 -3.10 3.23 -10.78
N GLU A 154 -2.78 4.51 -10.91
CA GLU A 154 -1.71 5.17 -10.17
C GLU A 154 -1.99 5.20 -8.66
N LEU A 155 -3.23 5.51 -8.28
CA LEU A 155 -3.66 5.50 -6.88
C LEU A 155 -3.71 4.09 -6.31
N GLN A 156 -4.14 3.10 -7.09
CA GLN A 156 -4.12 1.71 -6.66
C GLN A 156 -2.68 1.25 -6.43
N ALA A 157 -1.77 1.58 -7.35
CA ALA A 157 -0.36 1.24 -7.19
C ALA A 157 0.27 1.91 -5.96
N ALA A 158 -0.10 3.16 -5.64
CA ALA A 158 0.32 3.82 -4.41
C ALA A 158 -0.19 3.12 -3.15
N ARG A 159 -1.45 2.66 -3.16
CA ARG A 159 -2.04 1.88 -2.06
C ARG A 159 -1.35 0.51 -1.92
N ASP A 160 -1.02 -0.14 -3.03
CA ASP A 160 -0.29 -1.41 -3.04
C ASP A 160 1.12 -1.24 -2.46
N VAL A 161 1.77 -0.10 -2.68
CA VAL A 161 3.07 0.24 -2.08
C VAL A 161 2.98 0.34 -0.55
N ILE A 162 1.86 0.81 -0.01
CA ILE A 162 1.62 0.87 1.45
C ILE A 162 1.34 -0.52 2.02
N ALA A 163 0.62 -1.36 1.27
CA ALA A 163 0.30 -2.73 1.66
C ALA A 163 1.43 -3.75 1.36
N ILE A 164 2.65 -3.28 1.09
CA ILE A 164 3.76 -4.12 0.61
C ILE A 164 4.08 -5.32 1.51
N MET A 165 3.81 -5.20 2.82
CA MET A 165 4.03 -6.23 3.84
C MET A 165 3.15 -7.49 3.64
N VAL A 166 2.06 -7.37 2.87
CA VAL A 166 1.18 -8.50 2.50
C VAL A 166 1.13 -8.69 0.97
N MET A 167 2.10 -8.13 0.25
CA MET A 167 2.16 -8.14 -1.21
C MET A 167 3.55 -8.56 -1.75
N PRO A 168 4.00 -9.81 -1.49
CA PRO A 168 5.27 -10.28 -2.06
C PRO A 168 5.24 -10.14 -3.58
N HIS A 169 6.26 -9.47 -4.12
CA HIS A 169 6.38 -9.19 -5.55
C HIS A 169 5.08 -8.61 -6.18
N HIS A 170 4.47 -7.63 -5.53
CA HIS A 170 3.27 -6.93 -6.04
C HIS A 170 2.02 -7.81 -6.22
N ARG A 171 1.94 -8.95 -5.52
CA ARG A 171 0.75 -9.81 -5.50
C ARG A 171 0.25 -9.96 -4.08
N LYS A 172 -1.04 -9.68 -3.87
CA LYS A 172 -1.66 -9.84 -2.55
C LYS A 172 -1.60 -11.30 -2.12
N LEU A 173 -1.20 -11.54 -0.88
CA LEU A 173 -1.15 -12.89 -0.30
C LEU A 173 -2.55 -13.53 -0.28
N THR A 174 -3.60 -12.75 -0.06
CA THR A 174 -5.00 -13.18 -0.12
C THR A 174 -5.41 -13.69 -1.50
N GLU A 175 -4.92 -13.06 -2.58
CA GLU A 175 -5.16 -13.52 -3.95
C GLU A 175 -4.33 -14.77 -4.27
N LEU A 176 -3.09 -14.83 -3.79
CA LEU A 176 -2.18 -15.95 -4.02
C LEU A 176 -2.72 -17.23 -3.36
N ILE A 177 -3.13 -17.17 -2.10
CA ILE A 177 -3.62 -18.32 -1.33
C ILE A 177 -4.99 -18.83 -1.83
N ALA A 178 -5.80 -17.95 -2.42
CA ALA A 178 -7.10 -18.30 -2.98
C ALA A 178 -6.99 -19.08 -4.30
N ARG A 179 -5.80 -19.18 -4.91
CA ARG A 179 -5.62 -19.92 -6.16
C ARG A 179 -5.75 -21.42 -5.92
N ARG A 180 -6.44 -22.10 -6.84
CA ARG A 180 -6.56 -23.57 -6.81
C ARG A 180 -5.23 -24.31 -6.93
N SER A 181 -4.21 -23.68 -7.51
CA SER A 181 -2.86 -24.22 -7.65
C SER A 181 -2.00 -24.02 -6.40
N PHE A 182 -2.39 -23.17 -5.45
CA PHE A 182 -1.59 -22.88 -4.27
C PHE A 182 -1.64 -24.03 -3.26
N ARG A 183 -0.47 -24.52 -2.84
CA ARG A 183 -0.33 -25.60 -1.84
C ARG A 183 0.81 -25.26 -0.90
N VAL A 184 0.55 -25.31 0.41
CA VAL A 184 1.60 -25.29 1.42
C VAL A 184 2.20 -26.69 1.49
N THR A 185 3.52 -26.79 1.29
CA THR A 185 4.23 -28.07 1.33
C THR A 185 4.90 -28.30 2.67
N ASN A 186 5.32 -27.22 3.35
CA ASN A 186 5.94 -27.28 4.66
C ASN A 186 5.65 -25.99 5.44
N ALA A 187 5.59 -26.10 6.76
CA ALA A 187 5.49 -24.96 7.67
C ALA A 187 6.31 -25.25 8.93
N THR A 188 7.27 -24.38 9.24
CA THR A 188 8.14 -24.53 10.40
C THR A 188 8.30 -23.21 11.14
N TYR A 189 8.40 -23.28 12.47
CA TYR A 189 8.87 -22.14 13.24
C TYR A 189 10.37 -21.94 13.00
N ILE A 190 10.78 -20.68 12.86
CA ILE A 190 12.17 -20.29 12.80
C ILE A 190 12.43 -19.31 13.94
N ASP A 191 13.39 -19.68 14.80
CA ASP A 191 13.88 -18.78 15.84
C ASP A 191 14.70 -17.66 15.18
N HIS A 192 14.11 -16.47 15.11
CA HIS A 192 14.78 -15.28 14.63
C HIS A 192 14.62 -14.13 15.63
N PRO A 193 15.35 -14.15 16.77
CA PRO A 193 15.22 -13.14 17.80
C PRO A 193 15.26 -11.71 17.23
N PRO A 194 14.36 -10.81 17.67
CA PRO A 194 13.40 -10.97 18.76
C PRO A 194 12.09 -11.69 18.38
N ASP A 195 11.85 -11.95 17.10
CA ASP A 195 10.54 -12.37 16.60
C ASP A 195 10.51 -13.90 16.37
N GLN A 196 9.42 -14.56 16.76
CA GLN A 196 9.16 -15.93 16.34
C GLN A 196 8.51 -15.90 14.96
N LEU A 197 9.25 -16.29 13.92
CA LEU A 197 8.74 -16.32 12.55
C LEU A 197 8.25 -17.71 12.17
N VAL A 198 7.35 -17.76 11.20
CA VAL A 198 6.93 -19.00 10.55
C VAL A 198 7.42 -18.98 9.11
N GLU A 199 8.22 -19.96 8.73
CA GLU A 199 8.58 -20.19 7.34
C GLU A 199 7.57 -21.13 6.68
N ILE A 200 6.94 -20.63 5.63
CA ILE A 200 5.98 -21.34 4.80
C ILE A 200 6.64 -21.65 3.46
N GLU A 201 6.86 -22.94 3.18
CA GLU A 201 7.21 -23.40 1.85
C GLU A 201 5.93 -23.73 1.08
N PHE A 202 5.85 -23.27 -0.17
CA PHE A 202 4.67 -23.47 -0.98
C PHE A 202 4.98 -23.66 -2.46
N THR A 203 4.03 -24.29 -3.15
CA THR A 203 3.96 -24.36 -4.61
C THR A 203 2.69 -23.67 -5.11
N ASN A 204 2.73 -23.18 -6.33
CA ASN A 204 1.63 -22.55 -7.03
C ASN A 204 1.77 -22.82 -8.53
N ASP A 205 1.83 -24.09 -8.91
CA ASP A 205 2.10 -24.50 -10.29
C ASP A 205 0.91 -24.18 -11.20
N HIS A 206 1.12 -23.28 -12.16
CA HIS A 206 0.09 -22.93 -13.14
C HIS A 206 0.72 -22.40 -14.44
N PRO A 207 0.01 -22.47 -15.59
CA PRO A 207 0.50 -21.94 -16.85
C PRO A 207 0.81 -20.43 -16.77
N PRO A 208 1.93 -19.94 -17.34
CA PRO A 208 2.33 -18.52 -17.27
C PRO A 208 1.38 -17.55 -17.98
N HIS A 209 0.42 -18.06 -18.74
CA HIS A 209 -0.57 -17.28 -19.47
C HIS A 209 -1.97 -17.33 -18.83
N GLU A 210 -2.13 -18.01 -17.70
CA GLU A 210 -3.41 -18.10 -17.01
C GLU A 210 -3.86 -16.71 -16.50
N LYS A 211 -5.16 -16.41 -16.65
CA LYS A 211 -5.77 -15.17 -16.15
C LYS A 211 -6.55 -15.45 -14.84
N PRO A 212 -6.46 -14.58 -13.83
CA PRO A 212 -5.60 -13.39 -13.75
C PRO A 212 -4.11 -13.76 -13.64
N PHE A 213 -3.27 -12.98 -14.31
CA PHE A 213 -1.83 -13.24 -14.43
C PHE A 213 -1.14 -13.23 -13.06
N CYS A 214 -0.47 -14.31 -12.69
CA CYS A 214 0.34 -14.40 -11.49
C CYS A 214 1.70 -15.01 -11.86
N PRO A 215 2.83 -14.31 -11.68
CA PRO A 215 4.12 -14.92 -12.02
C PRO A 215 4.61 -15.91 -10.95
N ILE A 216 4.12 -15.83 -9.72
CA ILE A 216 4.63 -16.61 -8.57
C ILE A 216 4.25 -18.09 -8.72
N GLN A 217 5.23 -18.96 -8.86
CA GLN A 217 5.07 -20.42 -8.99
C GLN A 217 5.34 -21.18 -7.68
N GLY A 218 5.93 -20.53 -6.69
CA GLY A 218 6.26 -21.14 -5.40
C GLY A 218 7.41 -20.43 -4.73
N GLY A 219 7.88 -20.97 -3.61
CA GLY A 219 8.99 -20.41 -2.85
C GLY A 219 8.84 -20.60 -1.35
N THR A 220 9.58 -19.79 -0.60
CA THR A 220 9.44 -19.68 0.85
C THR A 220 9.02 -18.27 1.24
N LEU A 221 8.18 -18.17 2.26
CA LEU A 221 7.79 -16.92 2.91
C LEU A 221 8.06 -17.02 4.39
N ARG A 222 8.70 -16.00 4.97
CA ARG A 222 8.93 -15.89 6.42
C ARG A 222 7.98 -14.84 6.96
N LEU A 223 6.99 -15.29 7.73
CA LEU A 223 5.84 -14.51 8.18
C LEU A 223 5.88 -14.32 9.69
N ASP A 224 5.42 -13.17 10.16
CA ASP A 224 5.28 -12.88 11.59
C ASP A 224 3.83 -13.12 12.06
N PRO A 225 3.51 -14.24 12.73
CA PRO A 225 2.16 -14.57 13.16
C PRO A 225 1.58 -13.62 14.22
N GLN A 226 2.44 -12.92 14.96
CA GLN A 226 2.05 -11.94 16.00
C GLN A 226 1.70 -10.59 15.36
N SER A 227 2.31 -10.27 14.22
CA SER A 227 2.11 -9.01 13.49
C SER A 227 1.29 -9.21 12.21
N TYR A 228 0.06 -9.70 12.32
CA TYR A 228 -0.86 -9.86 11.18
C TYR A 228 -0.37 -10.84 10.08
N TRP A 229 0.56 -11.75 10.36
CA TRP A 229 1.19 -12.63 9.35
C TRP A 229 1.86 -11.84 8.21
N VAL A 230 2.41 -10.67 8.49
CA VAL A 230 3.14 -9.90 7.47
C VAL A 230 4.41 -10.63 7.02
N ALA A 231 4.73 -10.53 5.74
CA ALA A 231 5.94 -11.11 5.15
C ALA A 231 7.17 -10.25 5.50
N ARG A 232 8.09 -10.84 6.27
CA ARG A 232 9.38 -10.24 6.68
C ARG A 232 10.47 -10.52 5.65
N SER A 233 10.42 -11.67 5.00
CA SER A 233 11.28 -11.99 3.87
C SER A 233 10.73 -13.16 3.09
N GLY A 234 11.33 -13.45 1.95
CA GLY A 234 10.99 -14.63 1.18
C GLY A 234 11.87 -14.83 -0.04
N ASP A 235 11.84 -16.07 -0.53
CA ASP A 235 12.58 -16.53 -1.70
C ASP A 235 11.56 -17.11 -2.69
N LEU A 236 11.22 -16.32 -3.71
CA LEU A 236 10.16 -16.65 -4.66
C LEU A 236 10.73 -17.16 -5.98
N ARG A 237 10.06 -18.15 -6.56
CA ARG A 237 10.24 -18.63 -7.93
C ARG A 237 9.12 -18.07 -8.79
N LEU A 238 9.49 -17.33 -9.83
CA LEU A 238 8.56 -16.69 -10.74
C LEU A 238 8.75 -17.23 -12.16
N ARG A 239 7.65 -17.38 -12.88
CA ARG A 239 7.61 -17.79 -14.28
C ARG A 239 6.78 -16.79 -15.07
N TYR A 240 7.46 -16.07 -15.97
CA TYR A 240 6.83 -15.22 -16.98
C TYR A 240 6.72 -15.99 -18.29
N PRO A 241 5.88 -15.53 -19.24
CA PRO A 241 5.84 -16.07 -20.59
C PRO A 241 7.18 -16.25 -21.30
N SER A 242 8.15 -15.38 -21.00
CA SER A 242 9.43 -15.30 -21.74
C SER A 242 10.66 -15.63 -20.91
N PHE A 243 10.55 -15.77 -19.59
CA PHE A 243 11.69 -16.08 -18.72
C PHE A 243 11.24 -16.55 -17.34
N ASP A 244 12.12 -17.27 -16.66
CA ASP A 244 12.01 -17.55 -15.24
C ASP A 244 12.82 -16.53 -14.43
N MET A 245 12.37 -16.21 -13.23
CA MET A 245 13.00 -15.25 -12.34
C MET A 245 12.98 -15.75 -10.89
N ARG A 246 14.06 -15.51 -10.17
CA ARG A 246 14.13 -15.67 -8.72
C ARG A 246 14.09 -14.30 -8.07
N VAL A 247 13.32 -14.20 -7.00
CA VAL A 247 13.19 -12.98 -6.22
C VAL A 247 13.49 -13.29 -4.77
N HIS A 248 14.51 -12.64 -4.22
CA HIS A 248 14.71 -12.56 -2.78
C HIS A 248 14.20 -11.20 -2.32
N PHE A 249 13.47 -11.15 -1.21
CA PHE A 249 13.08 -9.87 -0.63
C PHE A 249 13.19 -9.90 0.90
N VAL A 250 13.42 -8.72 1.47
CA VAL A 250 13.43 -8.47 2.91
C VAL A 250 12.62 -7.21 3.18
N SER A 251 11.75 -7.25 4.17
CA SER A 251 10.96 -6.13 4.63
C SER A 251 11.25 -5.86 6.10
N THR A 252 11.29 -4.59 6.45
CA THR A 252 11.40 -4.14 7.84
C THR A 252 10.24 -3.22 8.13
N SER A 253 9.71 -3.31 9.34
CA SER A 253 8.62 -2.46 9.80
C SER A 253 8.89 -1.95 11.21
N ARG A 254 8.26 -0.84 11.55
CA ARG A 254 8.13 -0.34 12.91
C ARG A 254 6.72 -0.61 13.43
N SER A 255 6.58 -0.65 14.74
CA SER A 255 5.27 -0.71 15.39
C SER A 255 4.61 0.68 15.36
N GLY A 256 3.46 0.79 14.68
CA GLY A 256 2.63 1.98 14.65
C GLY A 256 1.60 2.02 15.79
N GLU A 257 0.59 2.87 15.66
CA GLU A 257 -0.52 2.87 16.62
C GLU A 257 -1.22 1.51 16.65
N LYS A 258 -1.62 1.07 17.84
CA LYS A 258 -2.29 -0.24 18.05
C LYS A 258 -1.48 -1.43 17.50
N ALA A 259 -0.14 -1.32 17.54
CA ALA A 259 0.78 -2.33 17.03
C ALA A 259 0.60 -2.67 15.54
N LEU A 260 0.10 -1.73 14.73
CA LEU A 260 0.03 -1.89 13.28
C LEU A 260 1.44 -1.90 12.67
N PRO A 261 1.85 -2.92 11.90
CA PRO A 261 3.16 -2.92 11.24
C PRO A 261 3.25 -1.86 10.14
N VAL A 262 4.04 -0.81 10.36
CA VAL A 262 4.27 0.25 9.36
C VAL A 262 5.57 -0.05 8.63
N PRO A 263 5.57 -0.26 7.30
CA PRO A 263 6.79 -0.55 6.55
C PRO A 263 7.77 0.62 6.68
N VAL A 264 9.05 0.30 6.79
CA VAL A 264 10.18 1.26 6.89
C VAL A 264 11.13 1.07 5.72
N LYS A 265 11.44 -0.18 5.39
CA LYS A 265 12.34 -0.53 4.28
C LYS A 265 11.86 -1.82 3.63
N TYR A 266 11.95 -1.89 2.31
CA TYR A 266 11.75 -3.11 1.54
C TYR A 266 12.85 -3.23 0.49
N GLU A 267 13.55 -4.34 0.53
CA GLU A 267 14.66 -4.65 -0.36
C GLU A 267 14.29 -5.87 -1.19
N GLU A 268 14.57 -5.81 -2.49
CA GLU A 268 14.25 -6.89 -3.42
C GLU A 268 15.37 -7.08 -4.44
N TRP A 269 15.88 -8.29 -4.50
CA TRP A 269 16.88 -8.74 -5.47
C TRP A 269 16.19 -9.64 -6.48
N ARG A 270 16.34 -9.30 -7.75
CA ARG A 270 15.76 -10.04 -8.87
C ARG A 270 16.85 -10.63 -9.74
N GLU A 271 16.74 -11.92 -10.01
CA GLU A 271 17.66 -12.67 -10.86
C GLU A 271 16.88 -13.38 -11.95
N ILE A 272 17.14 -13.04 -13.21
CA ILE A 272 16.59 -13.77 -14.35
C ILE A 272 17.41 -15.05 -14.53
N VAL A 273 16.75 -16.21 -14.51
CA VAL A 273 17.41 -17.51 -14.60
C VAL A 273 18.13 -17.63 -15.94
N GLY A 274 19.40 -18.05 -15.89
CA GLY A 274 20.26 -18.21 -17.09
C GLY A 274 20.92 -16.93 -17.59
N GLN A 275 20.66 -15.77 -16.96
CA GLN A 275 21.36 -14.51 -17.27
C GLN A 275 22.57 -14.33 -16.35
N PRO A 276 23.62 -13.59 -16.79
CA PRO A 276 24.78 -13.33 -15.95
C PRO A 276 24.44 -12.44 -14.75
N PRO A 277 25.21 -12.50 -13.64
CA PRO A 277 24.99 -11.70 -12.44
C PRO A 277 24.90 -10.18 -12.69
N SER A 278 25.59 -9.67 -13.72
CA SER A 278 25.56 -8.27 -14.15
C SER A 278 24.18 -7.81 -14.67
N LYS A 279 23.20 -8.71 -14.80
CA LYS A 279 21.79 -8.40 -15.13
C LYS A 279 20.86 -8.43 -13.92
N ARG A 280 21.37 -8.75 -12.72
CA ARG A 280 20.59 -8.71 -11.48
C ARG A 280 20.05 -7.30 -11.24
N GLN A 281 18.87 -7.20 -10.67
CA GLN A 281 18.27 -5.92 -10.28
C GLN A 281 18.12 -5.87 -8.78
N TYR A 282 18.45 -4.72 -8.20
CA TYR A 282 18.22 -4.43 -6.80
C TYR A 282 17.24 -3.27 -6.68
N TRP A 283 16.18 -3.49 -5.93
CA TRP A 283 15.15 -2.51 -5.64
C TRP A 283 15.19 -2.23 -4.15
N LEU A 284 15.37 -0.95 -3.80
CA LEU A 284 15.29 -0.46 -2.44
C LEU A 284 14.10 0.50 -2.34
N ARG A 285 13.18 0.20 -1.43
CA ARG A 285 12.07 1.08 -1.08
C ARG A 285 12.23 1.51 0.36
N GLU A 286 12.16 2.82 0.59
CA GLU A 286 12.24 3.43 1.92
C GLU A 286 10.93 4.17 2.17
N PHE A 287 10.42 4.04 3.39
CA PHE A 287 9.09 4.51 3.74
C PHE A 287 9.17 5.45 4.94
N ASP A 288 8.64 6.66 4.79
CA ASP A 288 8.26 7.53 5.91
C ASP A 288 6.74 7.67 5.93
N LEU A 289 6.09 6.62 6.41
CA LEU A 289 4.63 6.53 6.55
C LEU A 289 4.20 6.78 7.98
N LYS A 290 3.12 7.53 8.16
CA LYS A 290 2.55 7.86 9.47
C LYS A 290 1.04 7.64 9.43
N GLN A 291 0.49 7.19 10.55
CA GLN A 291 -0.94 7.25 10.80
C GLN A 291 -1.24 8.67 11.30
N LEU A 292 -2.06 9.40 10.55
CA LEU A 292 -2.42 10.77 10.94
C LEU A 292 -3.66 10.73 11.83
N SER A 293 -3.59 11.44 12.97
CA SER A 293 -4.75 11.62 13.85
C SER A 293 -5.82 12.54 13.24
N THR A 294 -5.40 13.44 12.35
CA THR A 294 -6.27 14.35 11.61
C THR A 294 -6.06 14.14 10.11
N LEU A 295 -7.13 13.75 9.42
CA LEU A 295 -7.07 13.56 7.96
C LEU A 295 -6.99 14.91 7.25
N PRO A 296 -6.27 15.00 6.10
CA PRO A 296 -6.22 16.22 5.32
C PRO A 296 -7.61 16.66 4.86
N PRO A 297 -7.97 17.95 4.97
CA PRO A 297 -9.24 18.47 4.50
C PRO A 297 -9.36 18.41 2.98
N GLU A 298 -10.58 18.32 2.46
CA GLU A 298 -10.87 18.18 1.03
C GLU A 298 -10.28 19.31 0.16
N ASN A 299 -10.13 20.52 0.71
CA ASN A 299 -9.57 21.65 -0.03
C ASN A 299 -8.10 21.45 -0.47
N GLU A 300 -7.33 20.59 0.21
CA GLU A 300 -5.97 20.21 -0.24
C GLU A 300 -5.97 19.37 -1.53
N PHE A 301 -7.10 18.79 -1.89
CA PHE A 301 -7.28 17.93 -3.06
C PHE A 301 -7.93 18.69 -4.23
N THR A 302 -7.82 20.02 -4.27
CA THR A 302 -8.47 20.88 -5.29
C THR A 302 -7.45 21.55 -6.19
N LEU A 303 -7.85 22.00 -7.38
CA LEU A 303 -6.99 22.76 -8.30
C LEU A 303 -6.50 24.07 -7.65
N THR A 304 -7.32 24.69 -6.81
CA THR A 304 -6.95 25.92 -6.08
C THR A 304 -5.77 25.69 -5.15
N ALA A 305 -5.61 24.50 -4.55
CA ALA A 305 -4.43 24.15 -3.74
C ALA A 305 -3.12 24.21 -4.55
N PHE A 306 -3.21 24.14 -5.88
CA PHE A 306 -2.10 24.24 -6.81
C PHE A 306 -2.03 25.60 -7.53
N GLY A 307 -2.82 26.59 -7.09
CA GLY A 307 -2.89 27.92 -7.71
C GLY A 307 -3.61 27.94 -9.05
N LEU A 308 -4.40 26.91 -9.37
CA LEU A 308 -5.18 26.80 -10.60
C LEU A 308 -6.66 27.10 -10.31
N PRO A 309 -7.40 27.69 -11.27
CA PRO A 309 -8.83 27.95 -11.08
C PRO A 309 -9.63 26.64 -11.03
N GLU A 310 -10.70 26.64 -10.26
CA GLU A 310 -11.65 25.51 -10.21
C GLU A 310 -12.44 25.38 -11.52
N PRO A 311 -12.90 24.17 -11.89
CA PRO A 311 -13.73 23.97 -13.06
C PRO A 311 -15.07 24.70 -12.93
N PRO A 312 -15.66 25.19 -14.03
CA PRO A 312 -16.96 25.85 -13.99
C PRO A 312 -18.04 24.92 -13.44
N GLY A 313 -18.92 25.44 -12.59
CA GLY A 313 -19.98 24.67 -11.93
C GLY A 313 -19.58 23.97 -10.63
N VAL A 314 -18.29 23.96 -10.26
CA VAL A 314 -17.86 23.48 -8.95
C VAL A 314 -18.03 24.58 -7.91
N THR A 315 -19.01 24.40 -7.03
CA THR A 315 -19.19 25.26 -5.84
C THR A 315 -18.79 24.50 -4.59
N TRP A 316 -17.71 24.94 -3.96
CA TRP A 316 -17.28 24.44 -2.65
C TRP A 316 -18.12 25.08 -1.54
N LYS A 317 -18.50 24.27 -0.53
CA LYS A 317 -19.09 24.82 0.70
C LYS A 317 -18.03 25.66 1.40
N LYS A 318 -18.12 26.98 1.28
CA LYS A 318 -17.22 27.87 2.02
C LYS A 318 -17.49 27.68 3.51
N PRO A 319 -16.45 27.49 4.35
CA PRO A 319 -16.66 27.48 5.79
C PRO A 319 -17.35 28.79 6.17
N THR A 320 -18.41 28.69 6.98
CA THR A 320 -19.12 29.87 7.47
C THR A 320 -18.11 30.80 8.13
N PRO A 321 -17.93 32.04 7.63
CA PRO A 321 -16.92 32.93 8.18
C PRO A 321 -17.08 33.08 9.70
N TRP A 322 -15.98 32.94 10.45
CA TRP A 322 -16.01 32.96 11.92
C TRP A 322 -16.64 34.24 12.49
N TRP A 323 -16.52 35.36 11.76
CA TRP A 323 -17.11 36.64 12.15
C TRP A 323 -18.64 36.63 12.17
N LEU A 324 -19.30 35.72 11.43
CA LEU A 324 -20.76 35.56 11.53
C LEU A 324 -21.14 35.02 12.90
N TRP A 325 -20.37 34.07 13.45
CA TRP A 325 -20.61 33.53 14.78
C TRP A 325 -20.36 34.57 15.88
N THR A 326 -19.31 35.39 15.76
CA THR A 326 -19.07 36.47 16.72
C THR A 326 -20.10 37.58 16.62
N SER A 327 -20.56 37.92 15.41
CA SER A 327 -21.66 38.86 15.20
C SER A 327 -22.96 38.34 15.82
N LEU A 328 -23.29 37.06 15.60
CA LEU A 328 -24.46 36.43 16.18
C LEU A 328 -24.38 36.38 17.72
N GLY A 329 -23.22 36.03 18.26
CA GLY A 329 -22.96 36.04 19.70
C GLY A 329 -23.08 37.45 20.31
N GLY A 330 -22.56 38.47 19.62
CA GLY A 330 -22.70 39.86 20.02
C GLY A 330 -24.15 40.33 20.03
N ILE A 331 -24.92 40.01 18.99
CA ILE A 331 -26.36 40.32 18.93
C ILE A 331 -27.11 39.61 20.06
N ALA A 332 -26.82 38.33 20.31
CA ALA A 332 -27.44 37.58 21.40
C ALA A 332 -27.15 38.20 22.78
N MET A 333 -25.91 38.65 23.02
CA MET A 333 -25.53 39.36 24.25
C MET A 333 -26.24 40.71 24.41
N LEU A 334 -26.40 41.47 23.32
CA LEU A 334 -27.14 42.74 23.36
C LEU A 334 -28.62 42.53 23.69
N VAL A 335 -29.26 41.53 23.08
CA VAL A 335 -30.66 41.19 23.34
C VAL A 335 -30.83 40.73 24.79
N LEU A 336 -29.94 39.88 25.30
CA LEU A 336 -29.94 39.47 26.71
C LEU A 336 -29.74 40.66 27.64
N GLY A 337 -28.78 41.54 27.36
CA GLY A 337 -28.53 42.75 28.14
C GLY A 337 -29.75 43.68 28.19
N ALA A 338 -30.41 43.90 27.05
CA ALA A 338 -31.63 44.69 26.97
C ALA A 338 -32.79 44.05 27.76
N GLY A 339 -32.98 42.74 27.62
CA GLY A 339 -34.00 41.99 28.35
C GLY A 339 -33.81 42.01 29.87
N LEU A 340 -32.58 41.80 30.34
CA LEU A 340 -32.23 41.91 31.76
C LEU A 340 -32.41 43.34 32.27
N GLY A 341 -32.03 44.34 31.49
CA GLY A 341 -32.26 45.75 31.80
C GLY A 341 -33.74 46.09 31.94
N TRP A 342 -34.59 45.56 31.07
CA TRP A 342 -36.04 45.74 31.16
C TRP A 342 -36.65 45.07 32.39
N LEU A 343 -36.26 43.83 32.68
CA LEU A 343 -36.70 43.11 33.89
C LEU A 343 -36.30 43.86 35.16
N ARG A 344 -35.05 44.35 35.24
CA ARG A 344 -34.56 45.14 36.39
C ARG A 344 -35.41 46.38 36.63
N LYS A 345 -35.77 47.13 35.57
CA LYS A 345 -36.67 48.28 35.68
C LYS A 345 -38.05 47.88 36.22
N ARG A 346 -38.60 46.76 35.78
CA ARG A 346 -39.93 46.28 36.20
C ARG A 346 -39.95 45.85 37.67
N PHE A 347 -38.90 45.20 38.16
CA PHE A 347 -38.76 44.85 39.57
C PHE A 347 -38.57 46.08 40.46
N ALA A 348 -37.78 47.06 40.02
CA ALA A 348 -37.62 48.32 40.76
C ALA A 348 -38.94 49.08 40.90
N ALA A 349 -39.75 49.15 39.83
CA ALA A 349 -41.07 49.77 39.89
C ALA A 349 -42.04 49.04 40.83
N ARG A 350 -41.97 47.71 40.93
CA ARG A 350 -42.77 46.91 41.86
C ARG A 350 -42.34 47.03 43.32
N ALA A 351 -41.06 47.30 43.58
CA ALA A 351 -40.56 47.50 44.94
C ALA A 351 -40.84 48.91 45.48
N ALA A 352 -41.12 49.87 44.58
CA ALA A 352 -41.44 51.25 44.92
C ALA A 352 -42.95 51.52 45.08
N ALA A 353 -43.79 50.56 44.66
CA ALA A 353 -45.24 50.55 44.90
C ALA A 353 -45.53 49.66 46.10
#